data_AF-A0A9E5C2R7-F1
#
_entry.id   AF-A0A9E5C2R7-F1
#
_cell.length_a   1.000
_cell.length_b   1.000
_cell.length_c   1.000
_cell.angle_alpha   90.00
_cell.angle_beta   90.00
_cell.angle_gamma   90.00
#
_symmetry.space_group_name_H-M   'P 1'
#
loop_
_entity.id
_entity.type
_entity.pdbx_description
1 polymer ?
#
loop_
_entity_poly.entity_id
_entity_poly.type
_entity_poly.pdbx_seq_one_letter_code
_entity_poly.pdbx_strand_id
1 'polypeptide(L)' 'MPLSSFHPIIQEWFQGRFEGPTEAQAAGWPAIAQGKHTLISAPTGSGKTLAAF' A
#
# COMPACT_ATOMS: atom_id res chain seq x y z
N MET A 1 -6.49 -4.33 -2.75
CA MET A 1 -5.59 -5.51 -2.91
C MET A 1 -5.20 -5.94 -1.51
N PRO A 2 -5.36 -7.21 -1.15
CA PRO A 2 -5.01 -7.66 0.19
C PRO A 2 -3.49 -7.65 0.39
N LEU A 3 -3.03 -7.46 1.62
CA LEU A 3 -1.61 -7.52 1.96
C LEU A 3 -0.97 -8.87 1.55
N SER A 4 -1.78 -9.94 1.51
CA SER A 4 -1.38 -11.28 1.06
C SER A 4 -0.89 -11.36 -0.38
N SER A 5 -1.08 -10.32 -1.19
CA SER A 5 -0.56 -10.25 -2.55
C SER A 5 0.90 -9.77 -2.65
N PHE A 6 1.50 -9.30 -1.55
CA PHE A 6 2.91 -8.92 -1.50
C PHE A 6 3.81 -10.13 -1.22
N HIS A 7 5.13 -9.99 -1.40
CA HIS A 7 6.08 -11.02 -0.99
C HIS A 7 5.97 -11.29 0.53
N PRO A 8 6.03 -12.54 1.02
CA PRO A 8 5.84 -12.86 2.44
C PRO A 8 6.70 -12.03 3.42
N ILE A 9 7.96 -11.76 3.07
CA ILE A 9 8.85 -10.90 3.87
C ILE A 9 8.26 -9.49 4.08
N ILE A 10 7.65 -8.92 3.05
CA ILE A 10 7.02 -7.60 3.13
C ILE A 10 5.74 -7.67 3.97
N GLN A 11 4.99 -8.76 3.87
CA GLN A 11 3.79 -8.97 4.69
C GLN A 11 4.15 -9.00 6.17
N GLU A 12 5.12 -9.83 6.55
CA GLU A 12 5.57 -9.99 7.93
C GLU A 12 6.11 -8.68 8.51
N TRP A 13 6.98 -7.99 7.76
CA TRP A 13 7.49 -6.68 8.15
C TRP A 13 6.36 -5.66 8.36
N PHE A 14 5.40 -5.60 7.43
CA PHE A 14 4.32 -4.63 7.49
C PHE A 14 3.40 -4.90 8.68
N GLN A 15 3.01 -6.16 8.90
CA GLN A 15 2.18 -6.58 10.03
C GLN A 15 2.87 -6.37 11.38
N GLY A 16 4.20 -6.51 11.44
CA GLY A 16 4.97 -6.20 12.66
C GLY A 16 5.07 -4.70 12.97
N ARG A 17 4.74 -3.82 12.00
CA ARG A 17 4.95 -2.37 12.13
C ARG A 17 3.67 -1.54 12.14
N PHE A 18 2.58 -2.05 11.56
CA PHE A 18 1.32 -1.36 11.37
C PHE A 18 0.13 -2.29 11.63
N GLU A 19 -0.99 -1.74 12.11
CA GLU A 19 -2.24 -2.49 12.33
C GLU A 19 -2.87 -2.97 11.01
N GLY A 20 -2.61 -2.26 9.91
CA GLY A 20 -3.14 -2.59 8.60
C GLY A 20 -2.85 -1.50 7.56
N PRO A 21 -3.18 -1.75 6.29
CA PRO A 21 -3.00 -0.77 5.23
C PRO A 21 -3.95 0.41 5.40
N THR A 22 -3.46 1.62 5.08
CA THR A 22 -4.31 2.82 5.01
C THR A 22 -5.25 2.75 3.81
N GLU A 23 -6.30 3.57 3.80
CA GLU A 23 -7.20 3.67 2.65
C GLU A 23 -6.46 4.03 1.36
N ALA A 24 -5.52 4.99 1.42
CA ALA A 24 -4.71 5.41 0.28
C ALA A 24 -3.86 4.27 -0.29
N GLN A 25 -3.29 3.42 0.58
CA GLN A 25 -2.53 2.23 0.18
C GLN A 25 -3.44 1.17 -0.44
N ALA A 26 -4.54 0.83 0.24
CA ALA A 26 -5.47 -0.21 -0.19
C ALA A 26 -6.12 0.11 -1.54
N ALA A 27 -6.41 1.40 -1.81
CA ALA A 27 -6.95 1.90 -3.07
C ALA A 27 -5.89 2.05 -4.17
N GLY A 28 -4.65 2.45 -3.83
CA GLY A 28 -3.58 2.69 -4.79
C GLY A 28 -2.91 1.43 -5.32
N TRP A 29 -2.59 0.47 -4.44
CA TRP A 29 -1.83 -0.73 -4.81
C TRP A 29 -2.42 -1.56 -5.96
N PRO A 30 -3.76 -1.78 -6.07
CA PRO A 30 -4.31 -2.51 -7.21
C PRO A 30 -3.95 -1.88 -8.57
N ALA A 31 -4.00 -0.55 -8.68
CA ALA A 31 -3.71 0.15 -9.93
C ALA A 31 -2.21 0.14 -10.24
N ILE A 32 -1.38 0.35 -9.21
CA ILE A 32 0.09 0.32 -9.32
C ILE A 32 0.57 -1.09 -9.71
N ALA A 33 0.04 -2.14 -9.08
CA ALA A 33 0.38 -3.53 -9.38
C ALA A 33 -0.01 -3.95 -10.81
N GLN A 34 -0.99 -3.28 -11.41
CA GLN A 34 -1.37 -3.46 -12.83
C GLN A 34 -0.46 -2.67 -13.79
N GLY A 35 0.56 -1.96 -13.30
CA GLY A 35 1.45 -1.13 -14.10
C GLY A 35 0.82 0.18 -14.57
N LYS A 36 -0.30 0.62 -13.96
CA LYS A 36 -0.98 1.86 -14.37
C LYS A 36 -0.35 3.08 -13.72
N HIS A 37 -0.20 4.16 -14.47
CA HIS A 37 0.07 5.48 -13.90
C HIS A 37 -1.05 5.82 -12.91
N THR A 38 -0.67 6.08 -11.66
CA THR A 38 -1.62 6.24 -10.55
C THR A 38 -1.33 7.52 -9.79
N LEU A 39 -2.32 8.43 -9.73
CA LEU A 39 -2.28 9.62 -8.88
C LEU A 39 -3.01 9.33 -7.57
N ILE A 40 -2.29 9.37 -6.45
CA ILE A 40 -2.88 9.22 -5.11
C ILE A 40 -2.99 10.61 -4.46
N SER A 41 -4.22 11.12 -4.35
CA SER A 41 -4.53 12.36 -3.62
C SER A 41 -5.14 12.00 -2.27
N ALA A 42 -4.38 12.21 -1.20
CA ALA A 42 -4.81 11.97 0.18
C ALA A 42 -4.06 12.92 1.13
N PRO A 43 -4.58 13.17 2.36
CA PRO A 43 -3.92 14.01 3.35
C PRO A 43 -2.48 13.58 3.71
N THR A 44 -1.75 14.45 4.40
CA THR A 44 -0.48 14.08 5.04
C THR A 44 -0.73 13.00 6.09
N GLY A 45 0.26 12.11 6.31
CA GLY A 45 0.10 10.98 7.24
C GLY A 45 -0.70 9.80 6.70
N SER A 46 -1.33 9.87 5.53
CA SER A 46 -2.11 8.76 4.94
C SER A 46 -1.26 7.61 4.37
N GLY A 47 0.06 7.57 4.63
CA GLY A 47 0.91 6.46 4.19
C GLY A 47 1.22 6.42 2.68
N LYS A 48 1.02 7.53 1.95
CA LYS A 48 1.24 7.62 0.48
C LYS A 48 2.64 7.19 0.04
N THR A 49 3.67 7.38 0.89
CA THR A 49 5.04 6.94 0.60
C THR A 49 5.09 5.43 0.40
N LEU A 50 4.60 4.63 1.36
CA LEU A 50 4.53 3.17 1.22
C LEU A 50 3.45 2.70 0.21
N ALA A 51 2.57 3.60 -0.24
CA ALA A 51 1.65 3.27 -1.31
C ALA A 51 2.35 3.24 -2.68
N ALA A 52 3.43 4.02 -2.86
CA ALA A 52 4.10 4.24 -4.15
C ALA A 52 5.49 3.61 -4.28
N PHE A 53 6.02 3.01 -3.21
CA PHE A 53 7.28 2.27 -3.15
C PHE A 53 6.99 0.79 -2.87
#